data_AF-A0A495YX25-F1
#
_entry.id   AF-A0A495YX25-F1
#
_cell.length_a   1.000
_cell.length_b   1.000
_cell.length_c   1.000
_cell.angle_alpha   90.00
_cell.angle_beta   90.00
_cell.angle_gamma   90.00
#
_symmetry.space_group_name_H-M   'P 1'
#
loop_
_entity.id
_entity.type
_entity.pdbx_description
1 polymer ?
#
loop_
_entity_poly.entity_id
_entity_poly.type
_entity_poly.pdbx_seq_one_letter_code
_entity_poly.pdbx_strand_id
1 'polypeptide(L)'
;MRLLILLIMVMLCVSVLFIGCNQRMEQPIREIVKPSENSLEKAKAAMERVNERRAEAYQKAEKTGDFSTVFTASEDIFREELNFRKGFWVDLVDIYRQENLENAEILEGFENLQDAFAEKLKNGTLGMFYFEYISSFDEIIIEYLRLSFDFPEKSEKELLTLFRLRYSENL
;
A
#
# COMPACT_ATOMS: atom_id res chain seq x y z
N MET A 1 17.97 -39.19 -26.48
CA MET A 1 17.90 -37.70 -26.44
C MET A 1 16.51 -37.13 -26.13
N ARG A 2 15.39 -37.70 -26.61
CA ARG A 2 14.05 -37.20 -26.25
C ARG A 2 13.67 -37.36 -24.77
N LEU A 3 14.12 -38.44 -24.12
CA LEU A 3 13.85 -38.70 -22.70
C LEU A 3 14.59 -37.74 -21.75
N LEU A 4 15.78 -37.29 -22.16
CA LEU A 4 16.65 -36.43 -21.34
C LEU A 4 16.15 -34.98 -21.30
N ILE A 5 15.54 -34.51 -22.40
CA ILE A 5 14.92 -33.18 -22.50
C ILE A 5 13.63 -33.11 -21.66
N LEU A 6 12.86 -34.19 -21.62
CA LEU A 6 11.65 -34.29 -20.79
C LEU A 6 11.97 -34.27 -19.28
N LEU A 7 13.07 -34.91 -18.88
CA LEU A 7 13.53 -34.91 -17.48
C LEU A 7 13.98 -33.52 -17.00
N ILE A 8 14.60 -32.71 -17.88
CA ILE A 8 15.05 -31.35 -17.54
C ILE A 8 13.84 -30.41 -17.39
N MET A 9 12.81 -30.53 -18.24
CA MET A 9 11.59 -29.72 -18.09
C MET A 9 10.76 -30.08 -16.86
N VAL A 10 10.71 -31.36 -16.46
CA VAL A 10 9.97 -31.76 -15.25
C VAL A 10 10.66 -31.28 -13.97
N MET A 11 12.00 -31.26 -13.91
CA MET A 11 12.72 -30.71 -12.75
C MET A 11 12.57 -29.20 -12.58
N LEU A 12 12.38 -28.45 -13.67
CA LEU A 12 12.18 -26.99 -13.63
C LEU A 12 10.77 -26.59 -13.19
N CYS A 13 9.77 -27.47 -13.31
CA CYS A 13 8.41 -27.19 -12.83
C CYS A 13 8.21 -27.49 -11.33
N VAL A 14 9.02 -28.37 -10.73
CA VAL A 14 8.90 -28.72 -9.29
C VAL A 14 9.59 -27.70 -8.39
N SER A 15 10.58 -26.96 -8.90
CA SER A 15 11.31 -25.93 -8.14
C SER A 15 10.53 -24.60 -7.99
N VAL A 16 9.45 -24.40 -8.73
CA VAL A 16 8.55 -23.24 -8.61
C VAL A 16 7.44 -23.46 -7.56
N LEU A 17 7.29 -24.68 -7.03
CA LEU A 17 6.22 -25.04 -6.08
C LEU A 17 6.69 -25.19 -4.61
N PHE A 18 7.95 -24.87 -4.29
CA PHE A 18 8.51 -25.05 -2.94
C PHE A 18 9.13 -23.79 -2.28
N ILE A 19 8.94 -22.60 -2.85
CA ILE A 19 9.14 -21.33 -2.12
C ILE A 19 7.75 -20.80 -1.75
N GLY A 20 7.10 -21.49 -0.82
CA GLY A 20 5.72 -21.25 -0.44
C GLY A 20 5.36 -22.08 0.78
N CYS A 21 5.79 -21.60 1.94
CA CYS A 21 5.31 -21.93 3.28
C CYS A 21 5.30 -23.40 3.71
N ASN A 22 6.35 -23.70 4.48
CA ASN A 22 6.48 -24.82 5.40
C ASN A 22 5.19 -25.11 6.18
N GLN A 23 4.74 -26.36 6.15
CA GLN A 23 3.59 -26.84 6.92
C GLN A 23 3.97 -27.07 8.40
N ARG A 24 3.16 -26.45 9.28
CA ARG A 24 2.62 -26.97 10.55
C ARG A 24 3.58 -27.37 11.69
N MET A 25 3.48 -26.62 12.80
CA MET A 25 3.29 -27.20 14.13
C MET A 25 2.15 -26.43 14.83
N GLU A 26 1.02 -27.10 15.06
CA GLU A 26 -0.03 -26.67 15.99
C GLU A 26 0.43 -27.00 17.42
N GLN A 27 0.26 -26.06 18.38
CA GLN A 27 0.04 -26.37 19.80
C GLN A 27 -0.71 -25.20 20.51
N PRO A 28 -1.33 -25.45 21.70
CA PRO A 28 -2.69 -25.03 22.01
C PRO A 28 -2.83 -23.69 22.74
N ILE A 29 -4.06 -23.18 22.72
CA ILE A 29 -4.54 -21.98 23.42
C ILE A 29 -4.31 -22.11 24.94
N ARG A 30 -3.43 -21.27 25.50
CA ARG A 30 -3.58 -20.47 26.73
C ARG A 30 -2.19 -20.05 27.21
N GLU A 31 -1.89 -18.74 27.17
CA GLU A 31 -1.26 -18.03 28.28
C GLU A 31 -1.26 -16.51 28.04
N ILE A 32 -1.51 -15.79 29.12
CA ILE A 32 -1.73 -14.35 29.18
C ILE A 32 -0.38 -13.63 29.05
N VAL A 33 -0.05 -13.09 27.88
CA VAL A 33 1.00 -12.05 27.71
C VAL A 33 0.62 -11.13 26.55
N LYS A 34 0.64 -9.81 26.82
CA LYS A 34 0.50 -8.67 25.90
C LYS A 34 1.20 -8.87 24.55
N PRO A 35 0.63 -8.40 23.42
CA PRO A 35 1.43 -8.08 22.26
C PRO A 35 1.64 -6.56 22.20
N SER A 36 2.84 -6.11 22.58
CA SER A 36 3.54 -5.12 21.76
C SER A 36 4.01 -5.83 20.48
N GLU A 37 3.08 -6.14 19.59
CA GLU A 37 3.37 -6.37 18.19
C GLU A 37 3.62 -4.99 17.59
N ASN A 38 4.83 -4.74 17.09
CA ASN A 38 5.29 -3.45 16.58
C ASN A 38 4.21 -2.83 15.67
N SER A 39 3.69 -1.65 16.02
CA SER A 39 2.64 -0.94 15.26
C SER A 39 2.99 -0.77 13.79
N LEU A 40 4.28 -0.76 13.44
CA LEU A 40 4.75 -0.73 12.07
C LEU A 40 4.42 -2.03 11.30
N GLU A 41 4.56 -3.20 11.94
CA GLU A 41 4.18 -4.49 11.34
C GLU A 41 2.67 -4.52 11.06
N LYS A 42 1.85 -4.02 12.00
CA LYS A 42 0.40 -3.92 11.82
C LYS A 42 0.02 -2.97 10.67
N ALA A 43 0.71 -1.84 10.55
CA ALA A 43 0.54 -0.89 9.46
C ALA A 43 0.91 -1.50 8.10
N LYS A 44 2.04 -2.20 8.03
CA LYS A 44 2.47 -2.91 6.82
C LYS A 44 1.48 -4.00 6.42
N ALA A 45 1.03 -4.82 7.37
CA ALA A 45 0.04 -5.86 7.10
C ALA A 45 -1.30 -5.30 6.63
N ALA A 46 -1.71 -4.12 7.13
CA ALA A 46 -2.89 -3.43 6.63
C ALA A 46 -2.72 -2.95 5.18
N MET A 47 -1.56 -2.39 4.85
CA MET A 47 -1.27 -1.97 3.48
C MET A 47 -1.01 -3.13 2.51
N GLU A 48 -0.53 -4.27 2.99
CA GLU A 48 -0.43 -5.49 2.19
C GLU A 48 -1.82 -5.93 1.70
N ARG A 49 -2.83 -5.96 2.57
CA ARG A 49 -4.23 -6.26 2.17
C ARG A 49 -4.78 -5.25 1.16
N VAL A 50 -4.48 -3.96 1.33
CA VAL A 50 -4.83 -2.92 0.34
C VAL A 50 -4.19 -3.24 -1.01
N ASN A 51 -2.91 -3.57 -1.03
CA ASN A 51 -2.16 -3.84 -2.26
C ASN A 51 -2.58 -5.15 -2.93
N GLU A 52 -2.92 -6.19 -2.18
CA GLU A 52 -3.55 -7.40 -2.71
C GLU A 52 -4.87 -7.07 -3.44
N ARG A 53 -5.75 -6.29 -2.80
CA ARG A 53 -7.03 -5.90 -3.41
C ARG A 53 -6.87 -4.95 -4.60
N ARG A 54 -5.87 -4.07 -4.59
CA ARG A 54 -5.51 -3.26 -5.76
C ARG A 54 -5.08 -4.14 -6.91
N ALA A 55 -4.25 -5.15 -6.66
CA ALA A 55 -3.81 -6.11 -7.68
C ALA A 55 -5.00 -6.89 -8.26
N GLU A 56 -5.94 -7.33 -7.43
CA GLU A 56 -7.17 -7.99 -7.89
C GLU A 56 -8.04 -7.07 -8.76
N ALA A 57 -8.25 -5.83 -8.32
CA ALA A 57 -9.02 -4.84 -9.07
C ALA A 57 -8.36 -4.50 -10.41
N TYR A 58 -7.02 -4.41 -10.43
CA TYR A 58 -6.25 -4.16 -11.64
C TYR A 58 -6.36 -5.33 -12.63
N GLN A 59 -6.15 -6.57 -12.16
CA GLN A 59 -6.32 -7.76 -12.99
C GLN A 59 -7.73 -7.87 -13.56
N LYS A 60 -8.75 -7.45 -12.80
CA LYS A 60 -10.13 -7.39 -13.28
C LYS A 60 -10.28 -6.37 -14.40
N ALA A 61 -9.75 -5.16 -14.22
CA ALA A 61 -9.76 -4.11 -15.23
C ALA A 61 -9.02 -4.53 -16.52
N GLU A 62 -7.88 -5.21 -16.39
CA GLU A 62 -7.15 -5.79 -17.52
C GLU A 62 -7.98 -6.82 -18.28
N LYS A 63 -8.64 -7.74 -17.56
CA LYS A 63 -9.49 -8.79 -18.18
C LYS A 63 -10.68 -8.20 -18.93
N THR A 64 -11.28 -7.12 -18.43
CA THR A 64 -12.44 -6.47 -19.06
C THR A 64 -12.05 -5.37 -20.05
N GLY A 65 -10.81 -4.91 -20.04
CA GLY A 65 -10.36 -3.73 -20.78
C GLY A 65 -10.96 -2.42 -20.26
N ASP A 66 -11.52 -2.41 -19.03
CA ASP A 66 -12.19 -1.25 -18.45
C ASP A 66 -11.46 -0.73 -17.21
N PHE A 67 -10.56 0.22 -17.45
CA PHE A 67 -9.79 0.90 -16.42
C PHE A 67 -10.50 2.12 -15.81
N SER A 68 -11.70 2.48 -16.29
CA SER A 68 -12.44 3.63 -15.76
C SER A 68 -12.89 3.43 -14.30
N THR A 69 -12.94 2.16 -13.87
CA THR A 69 -13.39 1.75 -12.53
C THR A 69 -12.29 1.77 -11.47
N VAL A 70 -11.02 1.85 -11.88
CA VAL A 70 -9.84 1.71 -10.99
C VAL A 70 -9.81 2.80 -9.91
N PHE A 71 -10.16 4.03 -10.26
CA PHE A 71 -10.23 5.15 -9.30
C PHE A 71 -11.22 4.85 -8.17
N THR A 72 -12.46 4.48 -8.53
CA THR A 72 -13.52 4.18 -7.55
C THR A 72 -13.15 2.95 -6.72
N ALA A 73 -12.59 1.92 -7.36
CA ALA A 73 -12.12 0.73 -6.66
C ALA A 73 -11.06 1.07 -5.60
N SER A 74 -10.15 1.99 -5.87
CA SER A 74 -9.16 2.45 -4.89
C SER A 74 -9.79 3.08 -3.66
N GLU A 75 -10.77 3.96 -3.83
CA GLU A 75 -11.45 4.61 -2.70
C GLU A 75 -12.26 3.60 -1.88
N ASP A 76 -12.91 2.65 -2.56
CA ASP A 76 -13.64 1.56 -1.90
C ASP A 76 -12.69 0.66 -1.09
N ILE A 77 -11.53 0.30 -1.65
CA ILE A 77 -10.50 -0.49 -0.95
C ILE A 77 -10.02 0.23 0.30
N PHE A 78 -9.68 1.53 0.22
CA PHE A 78 -9.25 2.27 1.40
C PHE A 78 -10.32 2.37 2.48
N ARG A 79 -11.58 2.60 2.08
CA ARG A 79 -12.70 2.62 3.02
C ARG A 79 -12.87 1.28 3.70
N GLU A 80 -12.81 0.18 2.95
CA GLU A 80 -13.10 -1.15 3.47
C GLU A 80 -11.94 -1.73 4.29
N GLU A 81 -10.70 -1.55 3.86
CA GLU A 81 -9.52 -2.11 4.53
C GLU A 81 -9.00 -1.25 5.68
N LEU A 82 -9.07 0.08 5.54
CA LEU A 82 -8.46 1.03 6.48
C LEU A 82 -9.50 1.88 7.23
N ASN A 83 -10.79 1.75 6.91
CA ASN A 83 -11.86 2.60 7.43
C ASN A 83 -11.61 4.10 7.15
N PHE A 84 -10.92 4.41 6.06
CA PHE A 84 -10.69 5.79 5.64
C PHE A 84 -11.96 6.39 5.04
N ARG A 85 -12.26 7.64 5.41
CA ARG A 85 -13.22 8.44 4.64
C ARG A 85 -12.65 8.73 3.25
N LYS A 86 -13.55 8.97 2.29
CA LYS A 86 -13.18 9.33 0.92
C LYS A 86 -12.17 10.49 0.90
N GLY A 87 -11.09 10.33 0.15
CA GLY A 87 -10.03 11.34 0.01
C GLY A 87 -9.12 11.53 1.22
N PHE A 88 -9.23 10.74 2.29
CA PHE A 88 -8.39 10.90 3.48
C PHE A 88 -6.88 10.77 3.18
N TRP A 89 -6.50 9.90 2.26
CA TRP A 89 -5.09 9.76 1.85
C TRP A 89 -4.54 11.04 1.22
N VAL A 90 -5.38 11.84 0.56
CA VAL A 90 -4.99 13.15 0.00
C VAL A 90 -4.61 14.11 1.12
N ASP A 91 -5.36 14.11 2.22
CA ASP A 91 -5.05 14.94 3.39
C ASP A 91 -3.68 14.57 4.00
N LEU A 92 -3.32 13.27 4.01
CA LEU A 92 -2.01 12.81 4.48
C LEU A 92 -0.89 13.29 3.56
N VAL A 93 -1.08 13.19 2.25
CA VAL A 93 -0.12 13.66 1.24
C VAL A 93 0.04 15.18 1.33
N ASP A 94 -1.05 15.93 1.50
CA ASP A 94 -1.02 17.37 1.65
C ASP A 94 -0.26 17.79 2.92
N ILE A 95 -0.47 17.11 4.05
CA ILE A 95 0.33 17.34 5.26
C ILE A 95 1.80 17.08 4.96
N TYR A 96 2.14 15.92 4.40
CA TYR A 96 3.54 15.58 4.10
C TYR A 96 4.20 16.61 3.18
N ARG A 97 3.49 17.09 2.14
CA ARG A 97 3.99 18.17 1.27
C ARG A 97 4.23 19.47 2.03
N GLN A 98 3.29 19.89 2.88
CA GLN A 98 3.39 21.15 3.65
C GLN A 98 4.55 21.11 4.65
N GLU A 99 4.76 19.98 5.32
CA GLU A 99 5.86 19.84 6.30
C GLU A 99 7.24 19.70 5.63
N ASN A 100 7.30 19.51 4.31
CA ASN A 100 8.54 19.37 3.54
C ASN A 100 8.75 20.50 2.52
N LEU A 101 8.12 21.68 2.71
CA LEU A 101 8.24 22.83 1.80
C LEU A 101 9.67 23.35 1.61
N GLU A 102 10.57 23.09 2.56
CA GLU A 102 11.98 23.50 2.47
C GLU A 102 12.87 22.42 1.86
N ASN A 103 12.35 21.21 1.64
CA ASN A 103 13.09 20.10 1.03
C ASN A 103 12.86 20.10 -0.50
N ALA A 104 13.82 20.66 -1.23
CA ALA A 104 13.75 20.78 -2.70
C ALA A 104 13.61 19.43 -3.42
N GLU A 105 14.25 18.37 -2.92
CA GLU A 105 14.19 17.03 -3.53
C GLU A 105 12.78 16.43 -3.42
N ILE A 106 12.15 16.57 -2.24
CA ILE A 106 10.77 16.10 -2.02
C ILE A 106 9.80 16.89 -2.92
N LEU A 107 9.96 18.21 -3.00
CA LEU A 107 9.10 19.05 -3.83
C LEU A 107 9.23 18.73 -5.33
N GLU A 108 10.45 18.55 -5.82
CA GLU A 108 10.69 18.13 -7.20
C GLU A 108 10.05 16.75 -7.47
N GLY A 109 10.16 15.81 -6.53
CA GLY A 109 9.48 14.52 -6.61
C GLY A 109 7.95 14.66 -6.75
N PHE A 110 7.34 15.54 -5.97
CA PHE A 110 5.91 15.84 -6.05
C PHE A 110 5.50 16.46 -7.38
N GLU A 111 6.27 17.42 -7.89
CA GLU A 111 6.01 18.07 -9.18
C GLU A 111 6.08 17.06 -10.32
N ASN A 112 7.11 16.20 -10.33
CA ASN A 112 7.26 15.14 -11.31
C ASN A 112 6.07 14.15 -11.29
N LEU A 113 5.60 13.77 -10.09
CA LEU A 113 4.43 12.91 -9.95
C LEU A 113 3.14 13.59 -10.43
N GLN A 114 2.96 14.89 -10.16
CA GLN A 114 1.82 15.67 -10.64
C GLN A 114 1.82 15.84 -12.15
N ASP A 115 2.97 16.12 -12.74
CA ASP A 115 3.13 16.24 -14.19
C ASP A 115 2.83 14.91 -14.89
N ALA A 116 3.36 13.80 -14.36
CA ALA A 116 3.06 12.46 -14.86
C ALA A 116 1.56 12.15 -14.76
N PHE A 117 0.93 12.45 -13.61
CA PHE A 117 -0.50 12.27 -13.42
C PHE A 117 -1.32 13.08 -14.44
N ALA A 118 -0.99 14.37 -14.63
CA ALA A 118 -1.66 15.25 -15.58
C ALA A 118 -1.50 14.78 -17.02
N GLU A 119 -0.32 14.28 -17.39
CA GLU A 119 -0.07 13.69 -18.70
C GLU A 119 -0.94 12.45 -18.92
N LYS A 120 -0.99 11.50 -17.97
CA LYS A 120 -1.82 10.30 -18.08
C LYS A 120 -3.32 10.64 -18.15
N LEU A 121 -3.75 11.64 -17.38
CA LEU A 121 -5.13 12.13 -17.43
C LEU A 121 -5.46 12.69 -18.82
N LYS A 122 -4.61 13.58 -19.35
CA LYS A 122 -4.78 14.19 -20.69
C LYS A 122 -4.79 13.14 -21.80
N ASN A 123 -3.97 12.10 -21.67
CA ASN A 123 -3.87 11.02 -22.63
C ASN A 123 -4.98 9.95 -22.46
N GLY A 124 -5.88 10.11 -21.48
CA GLY A 124 -6.95 9.14 -21.21
C GLY A 124 -6.47 7.79 -20.71
N THR A 125 -5.24 7.71 -20.19
CA THR A 125 -4.60 6.46 -19.73
C THR A 125 -4.48 6.38 -18.22
N LEU A 126 -4.99 7.37 -17.46
CA LEU A 126 -4.86 7.44 -16.01
C LEU A 126 -5.25 6.14 -15.29
N GLY A 127 -6.36 5.51 -15.66
CA GLY A 127 -6.82 4.28 -15.01
C GLY A 127 -5.81 3.13 -15.06
N MET A 128 -4.95 3.08 -16.09
CA MET A 128 -3.89 2.07 -16.22
C MET A 128 -2.71 2.33 -15.27
N PHE A 129 -2.50 3.59 -14.86
CA PHE A 129 -1.37 4.01 -14.03
C PHE A 129 -1.78 4.38 -12.60
N TYR A 130 -3.08 4.40 -12.30
CA TYR A 130 -3.59 5.00 -11.06
C TYR A 130 -3.08 4.30 -9.80
N PHE A 131 -3.01 2.96 -9.81
CA PHE A 131 -2.48 2.23 -8.65
C PHE A 131 -0.98 2.43 -8.45
N GLU A 132 -0.20 2.54 -9.52
CA GLU A 132 1.23 2.88 -9.44
C GLU A 132 1.42 4.28 -8.84
N TYR A 133 0.63 5.25 -9.33
CA TYR A 133 0.64 6.61 -8.82
C TYR A 133 0.36 6.65 -7.32
N ILE A 134 -0.75 6.02 -6.87
CA ILE A 134 -1.15 6.09 -5.46
C ILE A 134 -0.21 5.29 -4.54
N SER A 135 0.39 4.20 -5.03
CA SER A 135 1.39 3.43 -4.27
C SER A 135 2.66 4.22 -3.98
N SER A 136 2.94 5.30 -4.74
CA SER A 136 4.02 6.24 -4.41
C SER A 136 3.84 6.91 -3.04
N PHE A 137 2.64 6.84 -2.46
CA PHE A 137 2.31 7.39 -1.15
C PHE A 137 2.06 6.33 -0.08
N ASP A 138 2.32 5.04 -0.35
CA ASP A 138 2.04 3.97 0.60
C ASP A 138 2.79 4.16 1.92
N GLU A 139 4.05 4.61 1.90
CA GLU A 139 4.83 4.87 3.12
C GLU A 139 4.22 5.96 4.02
N ILE A 140 3.63 6.99 3.42
CA ILE A 140 2.92 8.07 4.14
C ILE A 140 1.69 7.49 4.84
N ILE A 141 0.96 6.61 4.15
CA ILE A 141 -0.23 5.93 4.70
C ILE A 141 0.17 4.94 5.81
N ILE A 142 1.23 4.15 5.61
CA ILE A 142 1.79 3.24 6.61
C ILE A 142 2.15 4.01 7.87
N GLU A 143 2.78 5.18 7.73
CA GLU A 143 3.17 5.99 8.88
C GLU A 143 1.96 6.49 9.67
N TYR A 144 0.92 6.96 8.99
CA TYR A 144 -0.34 7.33 9.67
C TYR A 144 -0.97 6.13 10.38
N LEU A 145 -1.05 4.97 9.72
CA LEU A 145 -1.59 3.74 10.32
C LEU A 145 -0.78 3.32 11.54
N ARG A 146 0.55 3.40 11.48
CA ARG A 146 1.44 3.11 12.62
C ARG A 146 1.09 3.99 13.82
N LEU A 147 0.91 5.30 13.61
CA LEU A 147 0.46 6.21 14.68
C LEU A 147 -0.92 5.82 15.22
N SER A 148 -1.86 5.44 14.35
CA SER A 148 -3.20 5.01 14.79
C SER A 148 -3.16 3.75 15.66
N PHE A 149 -2.18 2.87 15.45
CA PHE A 149 -1.97 1.67 16.26
C PHE A 149 -1.15 1.93 17.53
N ASP A 150 -0.23 2.88 17.51
CA ASP A 150 0.50 3.34 18.69
C ASP A 150 -0.44 4.06 19.68
N PHE A 151 -1.44 4.76 19.17
CA PHE A 151 -2.35 5.60 19.95
C PHE A 151 -3.84 5.34 19.60
N PRO A 152 -4.36 4.13 19.86
CA PRO A 152 -5.72 3.74 19.48
C PRO A 152 -6.81 4.54 20.20
N GLU A 153 -6.49 5.21 21.30
CA GLU A 153 -7.40 6.07 22.06
C GLU A 153 -7.59 7.47 21.43
N LYS A 154 -6.75 7.87 20.47
CA LYS A 154 -6.77 9.20 19.88
C LYS A 154 -7.80 9.32 18.77
N SER A 155 -8.44 10.48 18.71
CA SER A 155 -9.29 10.85 17.58
C SER A 155 -8.48 11.07 16.29
N GLU A 156 -9.13 11.00 15.13
CA GLU A 156 -8.52 11.32 13.82
C GLU A 156 -7.80 12.68 13.86
N LYS A 157 -8.41 13.70 14.49
CA LYS A 157 -7.82 15.03 14.61
C LYS A 157 -6.51 15.02 15.41
N GLU A 158 -6.46 14.26 16.50
CA GLU A 158 -5.25 14.13 17.32
C GLU A 158 -4.16 13.34 16.59
N LEU A 159 -4.54 12.27 15.87
CA LEU A 159 -3.62 11.49 15.05
C LEU A 159 -3.01 12.31 13.92
N LEU A 160 -3.82 13.10 13.20
CA LEU A 160 -3.33 14.03 12.17
C LEU A 160 -2.40 15.10 12.75
N THR A 161 -2.64 15.53 13.99
CA THR A 161 -1.74 16.47 14.69
C THR A 161 -0.39 15.82 14.98
N LEU A 162 -0.39 14.57 15.49
CA LEU A 162 0.86 13.81 15.70
C LEU A 162 1.61 13.54 14.39
N PHE A 163 0.87 13.17 13.35
CA PHE A 163 1.42 12.93 12.02
C PHE A 163 2.15 14.17 11.50
N ARG A 164 1.54 15.35 11.64
CA ARG A 164 2.17 16.63 11.31
C ARG A 164 3.46 16.87 12.09
N LEU A 165 3.39 16.74 13.42
CA LEU A 165 4.53 17.00 14.30
C LEU A 165 5.74 16.13 13.96
N ARG A 166 5.51 14.86 13.59
CA ARG A 166 6.60 13.95 13.20
C ARG A 166 7.41 14.45 12.00
N TYR A 167 6.80 15.14 11.04
CA TYR A 167 7.53 15.70 9.90
C TYR A 167 8.15 17.07 10.19
N SER A 168 7.60 17.81 11.16
CA SER A 168 8.22 19.07 11.63
C SER A 168 9.50 18.87 12.46
N GLU A 169 9.67 17.71 13.09
CA GLU A 169 10.83 17.41 13.97
C GLU A 169 12.07 16.86 13.23
N ASN A 170 12.01 16.66 11.91
CA ASN A 170 13.13 16.19 11.09
C ASN A 170 13.84 17.31 10.30
N LEU A 171 13.65 18.57 10.69
CA LEU A 171 14.37 19.75 10.19
C LEU A 171 15.52 20.15 11.12
#